data_AF-A0A7C6MD97-F1
#
_entry.id   AF-A0A7C6MD97-F1
#
_cell.length_a   1.000
_cell.length_b   1.000
_cell.length_c   1.000
_cell.angle_alpha   90.00
_cell.angle_beta   90.00
_cell.angle_gamma   90.00
#
_symmetry.space_group_name_H-M   'P 1'
#
loop_
_entity.id
_entity.type
_entity.pdbx_description
1 polymer ?
#
loop_
_entity_poly.entity_id
_entity_poly.type
_entity_poly.pdbx_seq_one_letter_code
_entity_poly.pdbx_strand_id
1 'polypeptide(L)'
;MLTQQTDWAVAPITGDPRWQRLEAPRPDLVQVATDAIRVSGADPREVNRVTCVALVANLVKGMGTHYLRVGGMPEAADGFEEVASRPDYDVDHLWNYFSHHGAVGVAAQKQVVEHLTNGDAAGIVADLIRNGECGFGFGGTDRI
;
A
#
# COMPACT_ATOMS: atom_id res chain seq x y z
N MET A 1 -22.46 1.65 -27.12
CA MET A 1 -21.89 2.94 -26.64
C MET A 1 -20.61 2.55 -25.91
N LEU A 2 -19.45 2.73 -26.53
CA LEU A 2 -18.17 2.40 -25.89
C LEU A 2 -17.92 3.46 -24.84
N THR A 3 -18.10 3.12 -23.56
CA THR A 3 -17.60 3.94 -22.45
C THR A 3 -16.10 4.05 -22.64
N GLN A 4 -15.61 5.27 -22.82
CA GLN A 4 -14.19 5.53 -22.93
C GLN A 4 -13.57 5.14 -21.58
N GLN A 5 -12.81 4.06 -21.56
CA GLN A 5 -12.07 3.61 -20.38
C GLN A 5 -11.04 4.69 -20.04
N THR A 6 -11.04 5.16 -18.79
CA THR A 6 -10.04 6.12 -18.32
C THR A 6 -8.66 5.47 -18.37
N ASP A 7 -7.71 6.15 -19.02
CA ASP A 7 -6.29 5.75 -18.98
C ASP A 7 -5.69 6.15 -17.61
N TRP A 8 -5.66 5.20 -16.68
CA TRP A 8 -5.15 5.42 -15.34
C TRP A 8 -3.62 5.38 -15.26
N ALA A 9 -2.90 5.22 -16.36
CA ALA A 9 -1.46 5.46 -16.38
C ALA A 9 -1.14 6.97 -16.32
N VAL A 10 -2.06 7.83 -16.78
CA VAL A 10 -1.80 9.28 -16.93
C VAL A 10 -2.89 10.18 -16.33
N ALA A 11 -4.09 9.67 -16.07
CA ALA A 11 -5.18 10.50 -15.57
C ALA A 11 -4.85 11.16 -14.20
N PRO A 12 -5.22 12.43 -13.98
CA PRO A 12 -5.07 13.04 -12.67
C PRO A 12 -5.95 12.31 -11.64
N ILE A 13 -5.41 12.08 -10.44
CA ILE A 13 -6.12 11.40 -9.37
C ILE A 13 -6.53 12.42 -8.33
N THR A 14 -7.81 12.77 -8.34
CA THR A 14 -8.42 13.66 -7.36
C THR A 14 -9.49 12.90 -6.59
N GLY A 15 -9.34 12.85 -5.26
CA GLY A 15 -10.38 12.30 -4.40
C GLY A 15 -11.64 13.18 -4.42
N ASP A 16 -12.82 12.57 -4.28
CA ASP A 16 -14.07 13.31 -4.14
C ASP A 16 -14.20 13.83 -2.69
N PRO A 17 -14.29 15.15 -2.48
CA PRO A 17 -14.38 15.73 -1.12
C PRO A 17 -15.55 15.19 -0.29
N ARG A 18 -16.65 14.76 -0.93
CA ARG A 18 -17.82 14.18 -0.24
C ARG A 18 -17.50 12.84 0.41
N TRP A 19 -16.57 12.10 -0.19
CA TRP A 19 -16.13 10.79 0.24
C TRP A 19 -14.89 10.86 1.11
N GLN A 20 -13.97 11.81 0.86
CA GLN A 20 -12.79 12.05 1.69
C GLN A 20 -13.12 12.27 3.17
N ARG A 21 -14.21 12.99 3.48
CA ARG A 21 -14.66 13.20 4.87
C ARG A 21 -15.07 11.91 5.61
N LEU A 22 -15.25 10.81 4.89
CA LEU A 22 -15.64 9.50 5.42
C LEU A 22 -14.48 8.50 5.43
N GLU A 23 -13.31 8.89 4.93
CA GLU A 23 -12.09 8.07 4.94
C GLU A 23 -11.66 7.75 6.38
N ALA A 24 -11.08 6.57 6.57
CA ALA A 24 -10.30 6.31 7.78
C ALA A 24 -9.05 7.20 7.78
N PRO A 25 -8.52 7.59 8.97
CA PRO A 25 -7.24 8.28 9.06
C PRO A 25 -6.14 7.51 8.31
N ARG A 26 -5.34 8.23 7.52
CA ARG A 26 -4.22 7.65 6.77
C ARG A 26 -3.16 7.14 7.75
N PRO A 27 -2.78 5.85 7.72
CA PRO A 27 -1.73 5.32 8.57
C PRO A 27 -0.38 5.90 8.17
N ASP A 28 0.47 6.15 9.17
CA ASP A 28 1.87 6.46 8.93
C ASP A 28 2.60 5.17 8.55
N LEU A 29 2.93 5.01 7.27
CA LEU A 29 3.61 3.81 6.78
C LEU A 29 5.03 3.66 7.36
N VAL A 30 5.68 4.76 7.75
CA VAL A 30 6.98 4.73 8.42
C VAL A 30 6.83 4.15 9.81
N GLN A 31 5.76 4.53 10.51
CA GLN A 31 5.44 3.95 11.81
C GLN A 31 5.11 2.46 11.70
N VAL A 32 4.27 2.05 10.74
CA VAL A 32 3.94 0.63 10.50
C VAL A 32 5.20 -0.19 10.20
N ALA A 33 6.10 0.32 9.34
CA ALA A 33 7.38 -0.32 9.05
C ALA A 33 8.29 -0.39 10.29
N THR A 34 8.30 0.65 11.13
CA THR A 34 9.07 0.67 12.38
C THR A 34 8.54 -0.37 13.37
N ASP A 35 7.22 -0.51 13.46
CA ASP A 35 6.59 -1.54 14.28
C ASP A 35 6.90 -2.95 13.76
N ALA A 36 6.90 -3.16 12.44
CA ALA A 36 7.29 -4.42 11.83
C ALA A 36 8.75 -4.80 12.15
N ILE A 37 9.69 -3.86 12.07
CA ILE A 37 11.09 -4.08 12.46
C ILE A 37 11.17 -4.51 13.93
N ARG A 38 10.45 -3.82 14.83
CA ARG A 38 10.42 -4.18 16.25
C ARG A 38 9.83 -5.58 16.47
N VAL A 39 8.74 -5.93 15.79
CA VAL A 39 8.09 -7.23 15.91
C VAL A 39 8.96 -8.35 15.35
N SER A 40 9.76 -8.09 14.31
CA SER A 40 10.65 -9.08 13.71
C SER A 40 11.77 -9.57 14.64
N GLY A 41 12.16 -8.76 15.63
CA GLY A 41 13.29 -9.02 16.51
C GLY A 41 14.67 -8.83 15.85
N ALA A 42 14.73 -8.41 14.58
CA ALA A 42 15.99 -8.10 13.89
C ALA A 42 16.66 -6.83 14.47
N ASP A 43 18.00 -6.73 14.35
CA ASP A 43 18.71 -5.50 14.71
C ASP A 43 18.26 -4.38 13.74
N PRO A 44 17.65 -3.28 14.24
CA PRO A 44 17.20 -2.18 13.38
C PRO A 44 18.33 -1.51 12.59
N ARG A 45 19.60 -1.69 12.97
CA ARG A 45 20.76 -1.18 12.23
C ARG A 45 21.06 -1.97 10.97
N GLU A 46 20.66 -3.25 10.94
CA GLU A 46 20.91 -4.14 9.82
C GLU A 46 19.74 -4.13 8.82
N VAL A 47 18.56 -3.66 9.24
CA VAL A 47 17.35 -3.62 8.40
C VAL A 47 17.23 -2.29 7.64
N ASN A 48 17.10 -2.36 6.32
CA ASN A 48 16.80 -1.18 5.51
C ASN A 48 15.34 -0.72 5.69
N ARG A 49 15.14 0.34 6.47
CA ARG A 49 13.81 0.93 6.73
C ARG A 49 13.10 1.38 5.45
N VAL A 50 13.82 1.88 4.44
CA VAL A 50 13.22 2.30 3.17
C VAL A 50 12.60 1.10 2.46
N THR A 51 13.29 -0.04 2.47
CA THR A 51 12.76 -1.30 1.94
C THR A 51 11.52 -1.74 2.71
N CYS A 52 11.51 -1.66 4.05
CA CYS A 52 10.32 -2.00 4.84
C CYS A 52 9.13 -1.09 4.50
N VAL A 53 9.33 0.21 4.34
CA VAL A 53 8.27 1.14 3.93
C VAL A 53 7.75 0.79 2.53
N ALA A 54 8.63 0.42 1.60
CA ALA A 54 8.23 -0.04 0.27
C ALA A 54 7.41 -1.34 0.33
N LEU A 55 7.75 -2.29 1.22
CA LEU A 55 6.94 -3.49 1.43
C LEU A 55 5.55 -3.17 2.00
N VAL A 56 5.47 -2.26 2.98
CA VAL A 56 4.18 -1.80 3.51
C VAL A 56 3.35 -1.15 2.40
N ALA A 57 3.96 -0.30 1.55
CA ALA A 57 3.28 0.30 0.41
C ALA A 57 2.80 -0.76 -0.62
N ASN A 58 3.59 -1.81 -0.85
CA ASN A 58 3.18 -2.94 -1.70
C ASN A 58 2.02 -3.74 -1.09
N LEU A 59 1.96 -3.89 0.24
CA LEU A 59 0.81 -4.48 0.91
C LEU A 59 -0.44 -3.60 0.73
N VAL A 60 -0.32 -2.27 0.83
CA VAL A 60 -1.41 -1.34 0.52
C VAL A 60 -1.91 -1.54 -0.90
N LYS A 61 -1.00 -1.66 -1.87
CA LYS A 61 -1.35 -1.98 -3.27
C LYS A 61 -2.15 -3.29 -3.35
N GLY A 62 -1.59 -4.38 -2.84
CA GLY A 62 -2.22 -5.70 -2.92
C GLY A 62 -3.59 -5.79 -2.24
N MET A 63 -3.70 -5.24 -1.03
CA MET A 63 -4.99 -5.19 -0.30
C MET A 63 -5.99 -4.28 -1.00
N GLY A 64 -5.56 -3.10 -1.49
CA GLY A 64 -6.42 -2.18 -2.20
C GLY A 64 -7.03 -2.78 -3.46
N THR A 65 -6.20 -3.41 -4.31
CA THR A 65 -6.67 -4.17 -5.46
C THR A 65 -7.66 -5.25 -5.04
N HIS A 66 -7.31 -6.04 -4.02
CA HIS A 66 -8.17 -7.12 -3.55
C HIS A 66 -9.55 -6.61 -3.11
N TYR A 67 -9.60 -5.59 -2.25
CA TYR A 67 -10.85 -5.07 -1.69
C TYR A 67 -11.72 -4.35 -2.73
N LEU A 68 -11.13 -3.66 -3.70
CA LEU A 68 -11.88 -3.12 -4.84
C LEU A 68 -12.51 -4.22 -5.68
N ARG A 69 -11.77 -5.31 -5.95
CA ARG A 69 -12.26 -6.43 -6.74
C ARG A 69 -13.40 -7.19 -6.05
N VAL A 70 -13.24 -7.55 -4.77
CA VAL A 70 -14.32 -8.23 -4.01
C VAL A 70 -15.49 -7.30 -3.71
N GLY A 71 -15.26 -5.98 -3.69
CA GLY A 71 -16.31 -4.96 -3.61
C GLY A 71 -17.12 -4.78 -4.91
N GLY A 72 -16.84 -5.57 -5.95
CA GLY A 72 -17.56 -5.52 -7.22
C GLY A 72 -17.09 -4.43 -8.17
N MET A 73 -15.86 -3.93 -8.00
CA MET A 73 -15.25 -2.92 -8.87
C MET A 73 -13.95 -3.45 -9.52
N PRO A 74 -14.00 -4.50 -10.35
CA PRO A 74 -12.81 -5.06 -10.97
C PRO A 74 -12.07 -4.06 -11.85
N GLU A 75 -12.77 -3.19 -12.59
CA GLU A 75 -12.14 -2.15 -13.42
C GLU A 75 -11.44 -1.09 -12.57
N ALA A 76 -11.98 -0.78 -11.39
CA ALA A 76 -11.32 0.12 -10.46
C ALA A 76 -10.07 -0.52 -9.85
N ALA A 77 -10.09 -1.84 -9.60
CA ALA A 77 -8.94 -2.59 -9.13
C ALA A 77 -7.81 -2.59 -10.18
N ASP A 78 -8.15 -2.80 -11.45
CA ASP A 78 -7.18 -2.73 -12.55
C ASP A 78 -6.57 -1.32 -12.66
N GLY A 79 -7.40 -0.27 -12.61
CA GLY A 79 -6.92 1.11 -12.58
C GLY A 79 -6.07 1.45 -11.33
N PHE A 80 -6.36 0.83 -10.18
CA PHE A 80 -5.55 1.00 -8.96
C PHE A 80 -4.14 0.42 -9.15
N GLU A 81 -4.02 -0.73 -9.82
CA GLU A 81 -2.73 -1.31 -10.17
C GLU A 81 -1.95 -0.45 -11.18
N GLU A 82 -2.64 0.16 -12.15
CA GLU A 82 -2.03 1.11 -13.09
C GLU A 82 -1.50 2.35 -12.37
N VAL A 83 -2.29 2.94 -11.47
CA VAL A 83 -1.86 4.07 -10.62
C VAL A 83 -0.64 3.69 -9.79
N ALA A 84 -0.66 2.51 -9.17
CA ALA A 84 0.44 2.04 -8.33
C ALA A 84 1.72 1.68 -9.13
N SER A 85 1.64 1.65 -10.45
CA SER A 85 2.78 1.35 -11.34
C SER A 85 3.39 2.61 -11.97
N ARG A 86 2.88 3.81 -11.63
CA ARG A 86 3.39 5.06 -12.19
C ARG A 86 4.81 5.37 -11.72
N PRO A 87 5.65 6.01 -12.56
CA PRO A 87 7.01 6.42 -12.14
C PRO A 87 7.02 7.48 -11.02
N ASP A 88 5.99 8.33 -10.98
CA ASP A 88 5.75 9.37 -9.97
C ASP A 88 4.80 8.88 -8.86
N TYR A 89 4.71 7.55 -8.69
CA TYR A 89 3.87 6.93 -7.67
C TYR A 89 4.14 7.49 -6.28
N ASP A 90 3.06 7.90 -5.64
CA ASP A 90 2.99 8.26 -4.23
C ASP A 90 1.80 7.51 -3.63
N VAL A 91 1.97 6.99 -2.42
CA VAL A 91 0.91 6.33 -1.66
C VAL A 91 -0.29 7.27 -1.47
N ASP A 92 -0.06 8.58 -1.37
CA ASP A 92 -1.15 9.56 -1.29
C ASP A 92 -2.05 9.56 -2.55
N HIS A 93 -1.52 9.20 -3.72
CA HIS A 93 -2.34 8.99 -4.91
C HIS A 93 -3.29 7.80 -4.75
N LEU A 94 -2.87 6.72 -4.09
CA LEU A 94 -3.76 5.57 -3.82
C LEU A 94 -4.89 5.94 -2.87
N TRP A 95 -4.61 6.74 -1.84
CA TRP A 95 -5.65 7.22 -0.92
C TRP A 95 -6.70 8.05 -1.64
N ASN A 96 -6.27 8.98 -2.49
CA ASN A 96 -7.18 9.78 -3.30
C ASN A 96 -7.96 8.94 -4.33
N TYR A 97 -7.37 7.84 -4.82
CA TYR A 97 -8.04 6.93 -5.74
C TYR A 97 -9.22 6.21 -5.07
N PHE A 98 -9.11 5.84 -3.79
CA PHE A 98 -10.23 5.24 -3.08
C PHE A 98 -11.44 6.18 -2.98
N SER A 99 -11.25 7.44 -2.57
CA SER A 99 -12.37 8.39 -2.51
C SER A 99 -12.89 8.80 -3.89
N HIS A 100 -12.06 8.74 -4.93
CA HIS A 100 -12.52 8.91 -6.31
C HIS A 100 -13.63 7.90 -6.66
N HIS A 101 -13.52 6.66 -6.18
CA HIS A 101 -14.48 5.57 -6.43
C HIS A 101 -15.63 5.49 -5.42
N GLY A 102 -15.80 6.54 -4.61
CA GLY A 102 -16.97 6.73 -3.77
C GLY A 102 -17.12 5.73 -2.63
N ALA A 103 -18.36 5.29 -2.37
CA ALA A 103 -18.70 4.48 -1.19
C ALA A 103 -17.88 3.20 -1.09
N VAL A 104 -17.74 2.48 -2.21
CA VAL A 104 -17.03 1.20 -2.26
C VAL A 104 -15.53 1.43 -2.12
N GLY A 105 -14.97 2.44 -2.77
CA GLY A 105 -13.56 2.79 -2.60
C GLY A 105 -13.23 3.19 -1.16
N VAL A 106 -14.06 4.00 -0.50
CA VAL A 106 -13.90 4.33 0.94
C VAL A 106 -14.05 3.08 1.83
N ALA A 107 -14.95 2.14 1.49
CA ALA A 107 -15.06 0.88 2.23
C ALA A 107 -13.79 0.02 2.08
N ALA A 108 -13.25 -0.09 0.87
CA ALA A 108 -11.99 -0.77 0.61
C ALA A 108 -10.83 -0.11 1.38
N GLN A 109 -10.75 1.22 1.37
CA GLN A 109 -9.77 1.98 2.13
C GLN A 109 -9.82 1.68 3.62
N LYS A 110 -11.02 1.61 4.21
CA LYS A 110 -11.19 1.25 5.63
C LYS A 110 -10.66 -0.15 5.94
N GLN A 111 -10.89 -1.12 5.07
CA GLN A 111 -10.38 -2.48 5.24
C GLN A 111 -8.85 -2.53 5.16
N VAL A 112 -8.24 -1.80 4.23
CA VAL A 112 -6.77 -1.64 4.15
C VAL A 112 -6.23 -1.04 5.45
N VAL A 113 -6.82 0.05 5.91
CA VAL A 113 -6.37 0.74 7.14
C VAL A 113 -6.48 -0.18 8.35
N GLU A 114 -7.59 -0.91 8.49
CA GLU A 114 -7.81 -1.86 9.57
C GLU A 114 -6.70 -2.92 9.63
N HIS A 115 -6.30 -3.49 8.49
CA HIS A 115 -5.21 -4.47 8.42
C HIS A 115 -3.83 -3.87 8.71
N LEU A 116 -3.61 -2.61 8.34
CA LEU A 116 -2.38 -1.90 8.68
C LEU A 116 -2.29 -1.62 10.19
N THR A 117 -3.41 -1.28 10.85
CA THR A 117 -3.41 -0.85 12.25
C THR A 117 -3.56 -2.00 13.25
N ASN A 118 -4.18 -3.12 12.86
CA ASN A 118 -4.40 -4.26 13.77
C ASN A 118 -3.14 -5.12 13.99
N GLY A 119 -2.02 -4.76 13.35
CA GLY A 119 -0.75 -5.46 13.49
C GLY A 119 -0.55 -6.60 12.49
N ASP A 120 -1.57 -6.98 11.71
CA ASP A 120 -1.47 -8.02 10.68
C ASP A 120 -0.42 -7.66 9.63
N ALA A 121 -0.46 -6.43 9.11
CA ALA A 121 0.54 -5.95 8.16
C ALA A 121 1.95 -5.90 8.77
N ALA A 122 2.07 -5.50 10.04
CA ALA A 122 3.36 -5.49 10.72
C ALA A 122 3.91 -6.90 10.90
N GLY A 123 3.06 -7.89 11.18
CA GLY A 123 3.43 -9.31 11.24
C GLY A 123 3.90 -9.84 9.88
N ILE A 124 3.16 -9.57 8.81
CA ILE A 124 3.56 -9.98 7.45
C ILE A 124 4.94 -9.39 7.09
N VAL A 125 5.15 -8.09 7.32
CA VAL A 125 6.45 -7.46 7.02
C VAL A 125 7.55 -7.99 7.96
N ALA A 126 7.24 -8.25 9.22
CA ALA A 126 8.19 -8.88 10.15
C ALA A 126 8.65 -10.26 9.66
N ASP A 127 7.75 -11.06 9.09
CA ASP A 127 8.08 -12.37 8.52
C ASP A 127 8.99 -12.22 7.31
N LEU A 128 8.72 -11.26 6.42
CA LEU A 128 9.58 -10.95 5.28
C LEU A 128 10.98 -10.47 5.71
N ILE A 129 11.07 -9.67 6.77
CA ILE A 129 12.35 -9.28 7.38
C ILE A 129 13.11 -10.52 7.87
N ARG A 130 12.43 -11.42 8.60
CA ARG A 130 13.05 -12.67 9.11
C ARG A 130 13.53 -13.58 7.98
N ASN A 131 12.89 -13.54 6.82
CA ASN A 131 13.28 -14.29 5.63
C ASN A 131 14.38 -13.60 4.80
N GLY A 132 14.83 -12.41 5.21
CA GLY A 132 15.88 -11.66 4.53
C GLY A 132 15.44 -10.90 3.28
N GLU A 133 14.13 -10.68 3.11
CA GLU A 133 13.59 -9.94 1.95
C GLU A 133 13.65 -8.42 2.14
N CYS A 134 13.87 -7.95 3.36
CA CYS A 134 14.29 -6.58 3.63
C CYS A 134 15.80 -6.52 3.63
N GLY A 135 16.40 -6.19 2.47
CA GLY A 135 17.85 -6.19 2.25
C GLY A 135 18.66 -5.73 3.46
N PHE A 136 19.50 -6.63 3.96
CA PHE A 136 20.46 -6.32 5.01
C PHE A 136 21.52 -5.36 4.45
N GLY A 137 21.50 -4.12 4.91
CA GLY A 137 22.36 -3.07 4.35
C GLY A 137 23.75 -3.07 4.98
N PHE A 138 24.76 -3.36 4.15
CA PHE A 138 26.20 -3.13 4.33
C PHE A 138 27.00 -4.12 5.20
N GLY A 139 27.55 -5.16 4.55
CA GLY A 139 28.73 -5.88 5.04
C GLY A 139 28.87 -7.31 4.52
N GLY A 140 29.26 -7.51 3.27
CA GLY A 140 29.57 -8.86 2.78
C GLY A 140 29.90 -8.92 1.30
N THR A 141 31.20 -8.88 1.02
CA THR A 141 31.86 -9.27 -0.23
C THR A 141 31.34 -10.58 -0.84
N ASP A 142 31.45 -10.68 -2.17
CA ASP A 142 31.70 -11.90 -2.94
C ASP A 142 31.80 -13.22 -2.15
N ARG A 143 30.88 -14.15 -2.45
CA ARG A 143 31.00 -15.62 -2.53
C ARG A 143 29.57 -16.15 -2.72
N ILE A 144 29.23 -16.91 -3.76
CA ILE A 144 29.94 -18.02 -4.42
C ILE A 144 29.85 -17.86 -5.95
#